data_AF-A0A849H106-F1
#
_entry.id   AF-A0A849H106-F1
#
_cell.length_a   1.000
_cell.length_b   1.000
_cell.length_c   1.000
_cell.angle_alpha   90.00
_cell.angle_beta   90.00
_cell.angle_gamma   90.00
#
_symmetry.space_group_name_H-M   'P 1'
#
loop_
_entity.id
_entity.type
_entity.pdbx_description
1 polymer ?
#
loop_
_entity_poly.entity_id
_entity_poly.type
_entity_poly.pdbx_seq_one_letter_code
_entity_poly.pdbx_strand_id
1 'polypeptide(L)'
;MFYDQGCVGRIEVGSIPGEVASRLAAIPGEWLEFDPPSGSIVVRHVEPTSTHHLPVIAHELVRIFSEIPAEYHEDMPGGDLFVHTEDEHGQLVRIRVEGGGTIHIQWAHPDFRQALRRPYMGGAELTIDPEVQRLDGHVKLRSNTPEAAAVALQDLADTFEGLYPEGDCVARAIGGSEVELTMSEVNLDAAKLIALLKEVAQPRTLTGHFEVSSFGTLLPERRLRFVFEAGNLWVQHPLLWGNNQK
;
A
#
# COMPACT_ATOMS: atom_id res chain seq x y z
N MET A 1 3.13 12.26 11.57
CA MET A 1 2.94 10.87 12.04
C MET A 1 3.96 10.06 11.26
N PHE A 2 5.11 9.77 11.88
CA PHE A 2 6.20 9.04 11.23
C PHE A 2 5.67 7.66 10.88
N TYR A 3 5.60 7.33 9.60
CA TYR A 3 5.58 5.93 9.25
C TYR A 3 7.01 5.47 9.47
N ASP A 4 7.18 4.46 10.31
CA ASP A 4 8.45 3.76 10.53
C ASP A 4 8.96 3.29 9.16
N GLN A 5 9.75 4.14 8.50
CA GLN A 5 10.44 3.78 7.28
C GLN A 5 11.49 2.75 7.71
N GLY A 6 11.34 1.52 7.24
CA GLY A 6 12.26 0.46 7.63
C GLY A 6 11.67 -0.92 7.47
N CYS A 7 11.51 -1.59 8.60
CA CYS A 7 11.12 -2.98 8.72
C CYS A 7 10.14 -3.15 9.87
N VAL A 8 9.11 -3.96 9.69
CA VAL A 8 8.18 -4.35 10.76
C VAL A 8 7.86 -5.83 10.67
N GLY A 9 7.49 -6.43 11.80
CA GLY A 9 7.10 -7.83 11.87
C GLY A 9 7.93 -8.62 12.87
N ARG A 10 7.77 -9.94 12.82
CA ARG A 10 8.45 -10.89 13.70
C ARG A 10 8.46 -12.27 13.09
N ILE A 11 9.44 -13.06 13.48
CA ILE A 11 9.55 -14.48 13.11
C ILE A 11 9.63 -15.28 14.39
N GLU A 12 8.68 -16.19 14.58
CA GLU A 12 8.67 -17.09 15.73
C GLU A 12 9.59 -18.27 15.45
N VAL A 13 10.50 -18.51 16.39
CA VAL A 13 11.46 -19.62 16.33
C VAL A 13 10.93 -20.85 17.08
N GLY A 14 9.94 -20.64 17.96
CA GLY A 14 9.38 -21.72 18.77
C GLY A 14 10.26 -22.09 19.96
N SER A 15 10.10 -23.31 20.47
CA SER A 15 10.85 -23.78 21.65
C SER A 15 12.24 -24.25 21.26
N ILE A 16 13.26 -23.51 21.71
CA ILE A 16 14.67 -23.88 21.52
C ILE A 16 15.38 -24.08 22.86
N PRO A 17 16.44 -24.90 22.93
CA PRO A 17 17.21 -25.07 24.15
C PRO A 17 17.80 -23.74 24.64
N GLY A 18 17.90 -23.57 25.96
CA GLY A 18 18.44 -22.34 26.56
C GLY A 18 19.87 -21.98 26.11
N GLU A 19 20.69 -22.99 25.77
CA GLU A 19 22.00 -22.78 25.17
C GLU A 19 21.90 -22.12 23.78
N VAL A 20 21.02 -22.63 22.92
CA VAL A 20 20.78 -22.07 21.58
C VAL A 20 20.22 -20.66 21.70
N ALA A 21 19.19 -20.45 22.54
CA ALA A 21 18.63 -19.14 22.82
C ALA A 21 19.69 -18.12 23.29
N SER A 22 20.63 -18.54 24.14
CA SER A 22 21.72 -17.68 24.62
C SER A 22 22.71 -17.33 23.50
N ARG A 23 23.00 -18.27 22.58
CA ARG A 23 23.81 -17.98 21.39
C ARG A 23 23.10 -16.99 20.48
N LEU A 24 21.81 -17.21 20.18
CA LEU A 24 21.03 -16.32 19.32
C LEU A 24 20.97 -14.89 19.88
N ALA A 25 20.77 -14.74 21.19
CA ALA A 25 20.74 -13.43 21.86
C ALA A 25 22.09 -12.69 21.81
N ALA A 26 23.21 -13.41 21.61
CA ALA A 26 24.54 -12.84 21.51
C ALA A 26 24.91 -12.42 20.08
N ILE A 27 24.10 -12.76 19.07
CA ILE A 27 24.37 -12.40 17.67
C ILE A 27 24.17 -10.88 17.50
N PRO A 28 25.20 -10.13 17.09
CA PRO A 28 25.08 -8.69 16.91
C PRO A 28 24.30 -8.39 15.63
N GLY A 29 23.04 -7.96 15.74
CA GLY A 29 22.28 -7.42 14.62
C GLY A 29 22.16 -5.90 14.70
N GLU A 30 21.99 -5.28 13.54
CA GLU A 30 21.66 -3.88 13.34
C GLU A 30 20.15 -3.71 13.27
N TRP A 31 19.46 -4.56 12.50
CA TRP A 31 18.01 -4.51 12.29
C TRP A 31 17.25 -5.56 13.09
N LEU A 32 17.82 -6.76 13.21
CA LEU A 32 17.16 -7.90 13.84
C LEU A 32 17.86 -8.31 15.13
N GLU A 33 17.09 -8.70 16.14
CA GLU A 33 17.62 -9.36 17.32
C GLU A 33 16.71 -10.52 17.72
N PHE A 34 17.31 -11.53 18.37
CA PHE A 34 16.52 -12.58 19.01
C PHE A 34 16.10 -12.08 20.39
N ASP A 35 14.80 -12.14 20.67
CA ASP A 35 14.19 -11.83 21.96
C ASP A 35 13.88 -13.14 22.72
N PRO A 36 14.71 -13.53 23.70
CA PRO A 36 14.55 -14.79 24.41
C PRO A 36 13.20 -14.95 25.14
N PRO A 37 12.65 -13.92 25.82
CA PRO A 37 11.33 -13.99 26.44
C PRO A 37 10.20 -14.42 25.50
N SER A 38 10.21 -13.94 24.25
CA SER A 38 9.17 -14.28 23.27
C SER A 38 9.55 -15.42 22.33
N GLY A 39 10.80 -15.92 22.37
CA GLY A 39 11.28 -16.96 21.46
C GLY A 39 11.20 -16.55 19.99
N SER A 40 11.42 -15.26 19.71
CA SER A 40 11.18 -14.67 18.39
C SER A 40 12.35 -13.82 17.93
N ILE A 41 12.53 -13.72 16.62
CA ILE A 41 13.36 -12.70 15.99
C ILE A 41 12.48 -11.48 15.73
N VAL A 42 12.91 -10.34 16.25
CA VAL A 42 12.16 -9.09 16.21
C VAL A 42 12.98 -7.98 15.57
N VAL A 43 12.29 -6.96 15.05
CA VAL A 43 12.95 -5.73 14.61
C VAL A 43 13.40 -4.94 15.83
N ARG A 44 14.65 -4.46 15.79
CA ARG A 44 15.25 -3.70 16.88
C ARG A 44 14.61 -2.32 17.01
N HIS A 45 14.57 -1.82 18.25
CA HIS A 45 14.00 -0.52 18.60
C HIS A 45 14.98 0.65 18.39
N VAL A 46 16.19 0.38 17.89
CA VAL A 46 17.24 1.38 17.68
C VAL A 46 17.27 1.76 16.21
N GLU A 47 17.44 3.06 15.93
CA GLU A 47 17.61 3.55 14.56
C GLU A 47 18.86 2.90 13.92
N PRO A 48 18.67 2.13 12.84
CA PRO A 48 19.77 1.49 12.15
C PRO A 48 20.64 2.53 11.41
N THR A 49 21.89 2.16 11.19
CA THR A 49 22.91 3.01 10.56
C THR A 49 23.03 2.81 9.04
N SER A 50 22.45 1.74 8.53
CA SER A 50 22.52 1.29 7.15
C SER A 50 21.46 1.96 6.29
N THR A 51 21.89 2.42 5.13
CA THR A 51 21.06 3.05 4.08
C THR A 51 20.55 2.05 3.05
N HIS A 52 20.59 0.74 3.36
CA HIS A 52 20.03 -0.29 2.49
C HIS A 52 19.43 -1.40 3.35
N HIS A 53 18.17 -1.22 3.74
CA HIS A 53 17.50 -2.07 4.73
C HIS A 53 17.43 -3.56 4.32
N LEU A 54 16.95 -3.85 3.10
CA LEU A 54 16.60 -5.23 2.70
C LEU A 54 17.80 -6.20 2.68
N PRO A 55 18.96 -5.89 2.06
CA PRO A 55 20.10 -6.81 2.06
C PRO A 55 20.64 -7.08 3.46
N VAL A 56 20.65 -6.07 4.35
CA VAL A 56 21.13 -6.22 5.72
C VAL A 56 20.16 -7.12 6.49
N ILE A 57 18.87 -6.85 6.46
CA ILE A 57 17.83 -7.67 7.13
C ILE A 57 17.89 -9.13 6.66
N ALA A 58 17.98 -9.37 5.35
CA ALA A 58 18.08 -10.72 4.81
C ALA A 58 19.35 -11.45 5.28
N HIS A 59 20.49 -10.76 5.28
CA HIS A 59 21.76 -11.32 5.76
C HIS A 59 21.73 -11.64 7.26
N GLU A 60 21.19 -10.73 8.08
CA GLU A 60 21.05 -10.95 9.52
C GLU A 60 20.13 -12.11 9.84
N LEU A 61 19.02 -12.24 9.10
CA LEU A 61 18.11 -13.35 9.23
C LEU A 61 18.80 -14.68 8.95
N VAL A 62 19.53 -14.78 7.82
CA VAL A 62 20.29 -16.00 7.47
C VAL A 62 21.34 -16.32 8.54
N ARG A 63 22.05 -15.32 9.06
CA ARG A 63 23.05 -15.50 10.12
C ARG A 63 22.41 -16.04 11.40
N ILE A 64 21.27 -15.49 11.84
CA ILE A 64 20.54 -15.98 13.01
C ILE A 64 20.08 -17.42 12.77
N PHE A 65 19.49 -17.71 11.60
CA PHE A 65 19.01 -19.07 11.27
C PHE A 65 20.15 -20.09 11.19
N SER A 66 21.36 -19.69 10.78
CA SER A 66 22.52 -20.59 10.72
C SER A 66 22.98 -21.09 12.10
N GLU A 67 22.60 -20.41 13.18
CA GLU A 67 22.90 -20.79 14.56
C GLU A 67 21.83 -21.70 15.19
N ILE A 68 20.72 -21.93 14.47
CA ILE A 68 19.66 -22.83 14.88
C ILE A 68 19.92 -24.20 14.24
N PRO A 69 20.11 -25.26 15.04
CA PRO A 69 20.28 -26.60 14.51
C PRO A 69 19.02 -27.07 13.75
N ALA A 70 19.24 -27.83 12.68
CA ALA A 70 18.18 -28.27 11.76
C ALA A 70 17.08 -29.09 12.45
N GLU A 71 17.40 -29.82 13.52
CA GLU A 71 16.43 -30.57 14.30
C GLU A 71 15.35 -29.71 14.99
N TYR A 72 15.57 -28.40 15.12
CA TYR A 72 14.58 -27.46 15.68
C TYR A 72 13.77 -26.73 14.59
N HIS A 73 14.07 -26.96 13.31
CA HIS A 73 13.40 -26.25 12.22
C HIS A 73 11.95 -26.71 12.03
N GLU A 74 11.67 -28.01 12.21
CA GLU A 74 10.32 -28.57 12.01
C GLU A 74 9.28 -27.93 12.93
N ASP A 75 9.68 -27.55 14.15
CA ASP A 75 8.81 -26.95 15.16
C ASP A 75 8.70 -25.42 15.06
N MET A 76 9.40 -24.78 14.11
CA MET A 76 9.32 -23.33 13.94
C MET A 76 7.95 -22.92 13.41
N PRO A 77 7.23 -22.00 14.08
CA PRO A 77 5.99 -21.46 13.53
C PRO A 77 6.23 -20.53 12.33
N GLY A 78 7.38 -19.84 12.31
CA GLY A 78 7.73 -18.88 11.27
C GLY A 78 7.10 -17.50 11.49
N GLY A 79 6.95 -16.73 10.42
CA GLY A 79 6.40 -15.39 10.47
C GLY A 79 6.77 -14.55 9.27
N ASP A 80 6.46 -13.26 9.34
CA ASP A 80 6.68 -12.31 8.25
C ASP A 80 7.45 -11.08 8.77
N LEU A 81 8.41 -10.63 7.97
CA LEU A 81 8.99 -9.30 8.04
C LEU A 81 8.56 -8.52 6.79
N PHE A 82 8.16 -7.27 6.97
CA PHE A 82 7.78 -6.35 5.91
C PHE A 82 8.80 -5.22 5.87
N VAL A 83 9.46 -5.06 4.73
CA VAL A 83 10.56 -4.11 4.53
C VAL A 83 10.19 -3.13 3.43
N HIS A 84 10.24 -1.84 3.73
CA HIS A 84 10.19 -0.80 2.70
C HIS A 84 11.60 -0.59 2.14
N THR A 85 11.74 -0.64 0.82
CA THR A 85 12.98 -0.28 0.15
C THR A 85 13.11 1.25 0.07
N GLU A 86 14.35 1.72 0.13
CA GLU A 86 14.68 3.16 0.12
C GLU A 86 14.65 3.79 -1.29
N ASP A 87 14.19 3.06 -2.30
CA ASP A 87 14.10 3.60 -3.66
C ASP A 87 12.99 4.65 -3.77
N GLU A 88 13.14 5.58 -4.73
CA GLU A 88 12.16 6.64 -5.02
C GLU A 88 10.74 6.08 -5.29
N HIS A 89 10.65 4.79 -5.62
CA HIS A 89 9.40 4.08 -5.88
C HIS A 89 8.85 3.28 -4.69
N GLY A 90 9.51 3.29 -3.52
CA GLY A 90 9.02 2.72 -2.27
C GLY A 90 8.45 1.32 -2.39
N GLN A 91 9.24 0.32 -2.77
CA GLN A 91 8.72 -1.05 -2.80
C GLN A 91 8.48 -1.58 -1.39
N LEU A 92 7.42 -2.37 -1.24
CA LEU A 92 7.18 -3.17 -0.04
C LEU A 92 7.59 -4.62 -0.34
N VAL A 93 8.49 -5.16 0.48
CA VAL A 93 8.99 -6.53 0.37
C VAL A 93 8.58 -7.32 1.60
N ARG A 94 8.05 -8.52 1.40
CA ARG A 94 7.78 -9.49 2.46
C ARG A 94 8.89 -10.54 2.47
N ILE A 95 9.57 -10.68 3.60
CA ILE A 95 10.41 -11.84 3.92
C ILE A 95 9.59 -12.75 4.81
N ARG A 96 9.13 -13.88 4.26
CA ARG A 96 8.33 -14.87 4.97
C ARG A 96 9.19 -16.04 5.38
N VAL A 97 9.12 -16.42 6.64
CA VAL A 97 9.58 -17.71 7.13
C VAL A 97 8.38 -18.62 7.30
N GLU A 98 8.33 -19.70 6.54
CA GLU A 98 7.32 -20.75 6.71
C GLU A 98 7.72 -21.72 7.83
N GLY A 99 6.75 -22.50 8.31
CA GLY A 99 7.04 -23.59 9.21
C GLY A 99 8.06 -24.56 8.59
N GLY A 100 9.03 -25.03 9.38
CA GLY A 100 10.20 -25.73 8.85
C GLY A 100 11.39 -24.82 8.50
N GLY A 101 11.26 -23.49 8.67
CA GLY A 101 12.37 -22.53 8.49
C GLY A 101 12.66 -22.13 7.04
N THR A 102 11.75 -22.41 6.10
CA THR A 102 11.93 -22.00 4.68
C THR A 102 11.70 -20.51 4.53
N ILE A 103 12.66 -19.80 3.93
CA ILE A 103 12.61 -18.34 3.73
C ILE A 103 12.19 -18.02 2.30
N HIS A 104 11.17 -17.16 2.16
CA HIS A 104 10.68 -16.62 0.89
C HIS A 104 10.83 -15.10 0.89
N ILE A 105 11.26 -14.52 -0.24
CA ILE A 105 11.30 -13.07 -0.45
C ILE A 105 10.33 -12.73 -1.58
N GLN A 106 9.40 -11.83 -1.31
CA GLN A 106 8.31 -11.48 -2.23
C GLN A 106 8.14 -9.97 -2.32
N TRP A 107 7.97 -9.45 -3.54
CA TRP A 107 7.69 -8.05 -3.79
C TRP A 107 6.18 -7.82 -3.85
N ALA A 108 5.74 -6.70 -3.27
CA ALA A 108 4.33 -6.35 -3.30
C ALA A 108 3.90 -6.04 -4.74
N HIS A 109 2.81 -6.66 -5.16
CA HIS A 109 2.20 -6.44 -6.47
C HIS A 109 0.74 -6.02 -6.27
N PRO A 110 0.46 -4.70 -6.17
CA PRO A 110 -0.90 -4.21 -5.96
C PRO A 110 -1.88 -4.73 -7.02
N ASP A 111 -2.83 -5.57 -6.59
CA ASP A 111 -3.91 -6.08 -7.43
C ASP A 111 -5.28 -5.69 -6.86
N PHE A 112 -5.96 -4.81 -7.58
CA PHE A 112 -7.33 -4.41 -7.27
C PHE A 112 -8.41 -5.33 -7.88
N ARG A 113 -8.06 -6.23 -8.80
CA ARG A 113 -9.01 -7.14 -9.45
C ARG A 113 -9.52 -8.18 -8.46
N GLN A 114 -8.67 -8.59 -7.53
CA GLN A 114 -8.98 -9.55 -6.46
C GLN A 114 -9.29 -8.87 -5.12
N ALA A 115 -9.19 -7.54 -5.05
CA ALA A 115 -9.41 -6.79 -3.83
C ALA A 115 -10.89 -6.77 -3.42
N LEU A 116 -11.12 -6.95 -2.11
CA LEU A 116 -12.45 -6.80 -1.52
C LEU A 116 -12.94 -5.35 -1.67
N ARG A 117 -14.20 -5.21 -2.06
CA ARG A 117 -14.90 -3.93 -2.11
C ARG A 117 -15.54 -3.63 -0.77
N ARG A 118 -15.34 -2.42 -0.27
CA ARG A 118 -16.00 -1.90 0.93
C ARG A 118 -16.79 -0.65 0.57
N PRO A 119 -17.95 -0.39 1.21
CA PRO A 119 -18.64 0.88 1.03
C PRO A 119 -17.73 2.04 1.45
N TYR A 120 -17.73 3.13 0.68
CA TYR A 120 -16.98 4.33 1.04
C TYR A 120 -17.66 5.07 2.20
N MET A 121 -16.92 5.33 3.28
CA MET A 121 -17.42 5.90 4.53
C MET A 121 -17.12 7.39 4.71
N GLY A 122 -16.85 8.12 3.61
CA GLY A 122 -16.72 9.57 3.65
C GLY A 122 -15.31 10.09 3.90
N GLY A 123 -14.28 9.32 3.56
CA GLY A 123 -12.91 9.82 3.44
C GLY A 123 -11.96 9.31 4.52
N ALA A 124 -12.44 8.57 5.52
CA ALA A 124 -11.59 7.96 6.54
C ALA A 124 -10.55 6.99 5.94
N GLU A 125 -10.79 6.48 4.73
CA GLU A 125 -9.89 5.61 4.00
C GLU A 125 -8.75 6.36 3.31
N LEU A 126 -8.92 7.67 3.02
CA LEU A 126 -7.93 8.52 2.37
C LEU A 126 -6.85 8.94 3.38
N THR A 127 -5.76 8.19 3.40
CA THR A 127 -4.61 8.45 4.30
C THR A 127 -3.47 9.22 3.63
N ILE A 128 -3.55 9.41 2.30
CA ILE A 128 -2.57 10.18 1.52
C ILE A 128 -2.98 11.65 1.57
N ASP A 129 -2.04 12.51 1.93
CA ASP A 129 -2.27 13.96 1.99
C ASP A 129 -2.71 14.48 0.62
N PRO A 130 -3.85 15.21 0.52
CA PRO A 130 -4.35 15.80 -0.71
C PRO A 130 -3.28 16.54 -1.54
N GLU A 131 -2.34 17.22 -0.89
CA GLU A 131 -1.28 17.98 -1.55
C GLU A 131 -0.35 17.12 -2.42
N VAL A 132 -0.30 15.80 -2.17
CA VAL A 132 0.59 14.87 -2.87
C VAL A 132 -0.15 13.68 -3.50
N GLN A 133 -1.49 13.71 -3.52
CA GLN A 133 -2.30 12.65 -4.14
C GLN A 133 -2.07 12.62 -5.66
N ARG A 134 -1.90 11.42 -6.22
CA ARG A 134 -1.82 11.20 -7.67
C ARG A 134 -3.00 10.33 -8.11
N LEU A 135 -3.82 10.86 -9.01
CA LEU A 135 -5.06 10.25 -9.46
C LEU A 135 -4.98 9.74 -10.89
N ASP A 136 -5.41 8.48 -11.09
CA ASP A 136 -5.41 7.81 -12.39
C ASP A 136 -6.74 7.11 -12.61
N GLY A 137 -7.40 7.35 -13.74
CA GLY A 137 -8.57 6.57 -14.11
C GLY A 137 -9.59 7.33 -14.94
N HIS A 138 -10.81 6.83 -14.89
CA HIS A 138 -11.87 7.30 -15.77
C HIS A 138 -13.25 7.09 -15.14
N VAL A 139 -14.07 8.12 -15.20
CA VAL A 139 -15.44 8.15 -14.66
C VAL A 139 -16.40 8.69 -15.71
N LYS A 140 -17.58 8.08 -15.80
CA LYS A 140 -18.73 8.53 -16.60
C LYS A 140 -19.91 8.84 -15.69
N LEU A 141 -20.65 9.87 -16.05
CA LEU A 141 -21.89 10.26 -15.38
C LEU A 141 -22.89 10.83 -16.37
N ARG A 142 -24.16 10.90 -15.95
CA ARG A 142 -25.15 11.74 -16.62
C ARG A 142 -25.41 12.97 -15.79
N SER A 143 -25.60 14.12 -16.42
CA SER A 143 -25.94 15.39 -15.77
C SER A 143 -27.11 16.06 -16.48
N ASN A 144 -27.87 16.86 -15.73
CA ASN A 144 -28.88 17.75 -16.33
C ASN A 144 -28.26 18.92 -17.09
N THR A 145 -26.99 19.24 -16.77
CA THR A 145 -26.23 20.35 -17.33
C THR A 145 -24.82 19.87 -17.69
N PRO A 146 -24.67 19.01 -18.71
CA PRO A 146 -23.43 18.28 -18.97
C PRO A 146 -22.25 19.21 -19.29
N GLU A 147 -22.46 20.32 -20.01
CA GLU A 147 -21.42 21.30 -20.30
C GLU A 147 -20.93 21.99 -19.02
N ALA A 148 -21.86 22.42 -18.17
CA ALA A 148 -21.51 23.05 -16.89
C ALA A 148 -20.82 22.06 -15.93
N ALA A 149 -21.24 20.80 -15.93
CA ALA A 149 -20.60 19.74 -15.15
C ALA A 149 -19.19 19.45 -15.62
N ALA A 150 -18.96 19.39 -16.95
CA ALA A 150 -17.62 19.22 -17.51
C ALA A 150 -16.71 20.39 -17.14
N VAL A 151 -17.20 21.64 -17.23
CA VAL A 151 -16.46 22.83 -16.79
C VAL A 151 -16.13 22.76 -15.31
N ALA A 152 -17.09 22.45 -14.44
CA ALA A 152 -16.85 22.36 -13.00
C ALA A 152 -15.80 21.30 -12.63
N LEU A 153 -15.80 20.15 -13.32
CA LEU A 153 -14.80 19.09 -13.12
C LEU A 153 -13.41 19.53 -13.59
N GLN A 154 -13.34 20.26 -14.71
CA GLN A 154 -12.08 20.82 -15.20
C GLN A 154 -11.56 21.92 -14.25
N ASP A 155 -12.42 22.85 -13.84
CA ASP A 155 -12.09 23.93 -12.92
C ASP A 155 -11.56 23.38 -11.58
N LEU A 156 -12.12 22.28 -11.08
CA LEU A 156 -11.62 21.63 -9.87
C LEU A 156 -10.14 21.20 -10.02
N ALA A 157 -9.78 20.63 -11.17
CA ALA A 157 -8.39 20.23 -11.43
C ALA A 157 -7.48 21.44 -11.65
N ASP A 158 -7.95 22.45 -12.39
CA ASP A 158 -7.15 23.62 -12.74
C ASP A 158 -6.92 24.58 -11.56
N THR A 159 -7.82 24.59 -10.57
CA THR A 159 -7.75 25.47 -9.39
C THR A 159 -7.17 24.79 -8.16
N PHE A 160 -6.94 23.48 -8.19
CA PHE A 160 -6.39 22.78 -7.05
C PHE A 160 -4.90 23.13 -6.87
N GLU A 161 -4.57 23.75 -5.74
CA GLU A 161 -3.20 24.10 -5.36
C GLU A 161 -2.47 22.88 -4.77
N GLY A 162 -2.26 21.86 -5.61
CA GLY A 162 -1.42 20.72 -5.29
C GLY A 162 0.08 21.05 -5.37
N LEU A 163 0.94 20.21 -4.75
CA LEU A 163 2.39 20.38 -4.83
C LEU A 163 3.00 19.94 -6.16
N TYR A 164 2.23 19.19 -6.97
CA TYR A 164 2.69 18.62 -8.24
C TYR A 164 1.82 19.12 -9.39
N PRO A 165 2.34 19.96 -10.31
CA PRO A 165 1.57 20.51 -11.43
C PRO A 165 1.44 19.53 -12.61
N GLU A 166 1.79 18.26 -12.40
CA GLU A 166 1.87 17.23 -13.44
C GLU A 166 0.50 16.57 -13.68
N GLY A 167 0.41 15.90 -14.84
CA GLY A 167 -0.74 15.08 -15.22
C GLY A 167 -1.73 15.76 -16.15
N ASP A 168 -2.67 14.95 -16.63
CA ASP A 168 -3.75 15.34 -17.52
C ASP A 168 -5.09 15.04 -16.85
N CYS A 169 -5.93 16.06 -16.71
CA CYS A 169 -7.33 15.92 -16.34
C CYS A 169 -8.19 16.50 -17.45
N VAL A 170 -9.05 15.67 -18.03
CA VAL A 170 -9.89 16.04 -19.16
C VAL A 170 -11.33 15.66 -18.85
N ALA A 171 -12.17 16.68 -18.67
CA ALA A 171 -13.62 16.53 -18.56
C ALA A 171 -14.31 16.99 -19.85
N ARG A 172 -15.21 16.17 -20.40
CA ARG A 172 -15.93 16.47 -21.65
C ARG A 172 -17.39 16.08 -21.59
N ALA A 173 -18.26 16.95 -22.11
CA ALA A 173 -19.62 16.59 -22.46
C ALA A 173 -19.60 15.86 -23.81
N ILE A 174 -20.09 14.62 -23.85
CA ILE A 174 -20.00 13.74 -25.04
C ILE A 174 -21.31 13.72 -25.87
N GLY A 175 -22.23 14.64 -25.56
CA GLY A 175 -23.54 14.77 -26.19
C GLY A 175 -24.69 14.21 -25.36
N GLY A 176 -25.89 14.77 -25.55
CA GLY A 176 -27.06 14.42 -24.76
C GLY A 176 -26.90 14.89 -23.32
N SER A 177 -26.87 13.94 -22.38
CA SER A 177 -26.72 14.20 -20.94
C SER A 177 -25.42 13.63 -20.37
N GLU A 178 -24.50 13.12 -21.19
CA GLU A 178 -23.33 12.35 -20.73
C GLU A 178 -22.07 13.21 -20.56
N VAL A 179 -21.34 12.96 -19.49
CA VAL A 179 -20.04 13.58 -19.18
C VAL A 179 -19.03 12.48 -18.88
N GLU A 180 -17.83 12.61 -19.45
CA GLU A 180 -16.70 11.73 -19.23
C GLU A 180 -15.54 12.53 -18.64
N LEU A 181 -14.92 11.95 -17.61
CA LEU A 181 -13.73 12.44 -16.94
C LEU A 181 -12.63 11.40 -17.12
N THR A 182 -11.51 11.81 -17.68
CA THR A 182 -10.28 11.00 -17.75
C THR A 182 -9.17 11.71 -17.00
N MET A 183 -8.43 10.96 -16.19
CA MET A 183 -7.34 11.43 -15.36
C MET A 183 -6.12 10.54 -15.59
N SER A 184 -4.97 11.15 -15.82
CA SER A 184 -3.68 10.49 -15.93
C SER A 184 -2.70 11.26 -15.07
N GLU A 185 -2.25 10.64 -13.98
CA GLU A 185 -1.31 11.20 -13.03
C GLU A 185 -1.68 12.62 -12.57
N VAL A 186 -2.95 12.96 -12.31
CA VAL A 186 -3.31 14.33 -11.88
C VAL A 186 -3.14 14.50 -10.37
N ASN A 187 -2.57 15.63 -9.94
CA ASN A 187 -2.58 16.01 -8.53
C ASN A 187 -3.92 16.65 -8.15
N LEU A 188 -4.79 15.89 -7.49
CA LEU A 188 -6.11 16.39 -7.09
C LEU A 188 -6.59 15.69 -5.80
N ASP A 189 -7.28 16.44 -4.95
CA ASP A 189 -7.96 15.90 -3.77
C ASP A 189 -9.12 14.96 -4.17
N ALA A 190 -8.93 13.67 -3.95
CA ALA A 190 -9.92 12.63 -4.23
C ALA A 190 -11.24 12.84 -3.47
N ALA A 191 -11.22 13.37 -2.25
CA ALA A 191 -12.45 13.61 -1.50
C ALA A 191 -13.27 14.74 -2.14
N LYS A 192 -12.61 15.83 -2.56
CA LYS A 192 -13.26 16.92 -3.30
C LYS A 192 -13.79 16.44 -4.65
N LEU A 193 -13.01 15.64 -5.38
CA LEU A 193 -13.45 15.05 -6.64
C LEU A 193 -14.70 14.17 -6.45
N ILE A 194 -14.69 13.28 -5.45
CA ILE A 194 -15.84 12.41 -5.15
C ILE A 194 -17.09 13.25 -4.80
N ALA A 195 -16.92 14.31 -4.01
CA ALA A 195 -18.03 15.20 -3.64
C ALA A 195 -18.63 15.87 -4.88
N LEU A 196 -17.77 16.47 -5.73
CA LEU A 196 -18.20 17.14 -6.95
C LEU A 196 -18.86 16.17 -7.94
N LEU A 197 -18.28 14.98 -8.15
CA LEU A 197 -18.86 13.93 -8.99
C LEU A 197 -20.29 13.57 -8.54
N LYS A 198 -20.50 13.42 -7.23
CA LYS A 198 -21.83 13.13 -6.66
C LYS A 198 -22.82 14.28 -6.81
N GLU A 199 -22.33 15.52 -6.76
CA GLU A 199 -23.15 16.72 -6.92
C GLU A 199 -23.64 16.89 -8.36
N VAL A 200 -22.73 16.76 -9.34
CA VAL A 200 -23.06 17.03 -10.75
C VAL A 200 -23.79 15.88 -11.45
N ALA A 201 -23.71 14.68 -10.87
CA ALA A 201 -24.32 13.48 -11.44
C ALA A 201 -25.80 13.33 -11.07
N GLN A 202 -26.59 12.89 -12.05
CA GLN A 202 -27.91 12.33 -11.81
C GLN A 202 -27.79 11.08 -10.92
N PRO A 203 -28.79 10.82 -10.05
CA PRO A 203 -28.78 9.64 -9.19
C PRO A 203 -28.53 8.34 -9.96
N ARG A 204 -27.61 7.52 -9.46
CA ARG A 204 -27.27 6.19 -10.00
C ARG A 204 -26.68 6.16 -11.41
N THR A 205 -26.14 7.29 -11.89
CA THR A 205 -25.53 7.36 -13.23
C THR A 205 -24.01 7.36 -13.24
N LEU A 206 -23.37 7.60 -12.08
CA LEU A 206 -21.93 7.48 -11.91
C LEU A 206 -21.47 6.05 -12.12
N THR A 207 -20.51 5.88 -13.02
CA THR A 207 -19.87 4.60 -13.34
C THR A 207 -18.38 4.81 -13.64
N GLY A 208 -17.57 3.79 -13.40
CA GLY A 208 -16.13 3.84 -13.67
C GLY A 208 -15.32 3.77 -12.38
N HIS A 209 -14.05 4.13 -12.46
CA HIS A 209 -13.15 4.05 -11.33
C HIS A 209 -11.97 5.00 -11.49
N PHE A 210 -11.36 5.34 -10.37
CA PHE A 210 -10.05 5.95 -10.36
C PHE A 210 -9.25 5.42 -9.18
N GLU A 211 -7.94 5.48 -9.32
CA GLU A 211 -6.98 5.11 -8.30
C GLU A 211 -6.38 6.35 -7.66
N VAL A 212 -6.05 6.23 -6.38
CA VAL A 212 -5.31 7.24 -5.64
C VAL A 212 -4.01 6.62 -5.20
N SER A 213 -2.92 7.25 -5.58
CA SER A 213 -1.55 6.98 -5.12
C SER A 213 -0.90 8.30 -4.69
N SER A 214 0.43 8.36 -4.60
CA SER A 214 1.16 9.59 -4.27
C SER A 214 2.25 9.86 -5.29
N PHE A 215 2.52 11.14 -5.58
CA PHE A 215 3.68 11.58 -6.35
C PHE A 215 5.01 11.50 -5.58
N GLY A 216 4.95 11.51 -4.25
CA GLY A 216 6.10 11.33 -3.37
C GLY A 216 6.43 9.84 -3.21
N THR A 217 6.57 9.39 -1.96
CA THR A 217 6.82 7.98 -1.68
C THR A 217 5.62 7.13 -2.11
N LEU A 218 5.84 6.34 -3.15
CA LEU A 218 4.87 5.34 -3.60
C LEU A 218 4.85 4.21 -2.57
N LEU A 219 3.75 4.10 -1.83
CA LEU A 219 3.54 3.00 -0.89
C LEU A 219 2.43 2.08 -1.43
N PRO A 220 2.79 0.90 -1.96
CA PRO A 220 1.87 -0.04 -2.59
C PRO A 220 0.60 -0.30 -1.78
N GLU A 221 0.73 -0.45 -0.46
CA GLU A 221 -0.34 -0.72 0.50
C GLU A 221 -1.30 0.45 0.74
N ARG A 222 -0.86 1.68 0.46
CA ARG A 222 -1.69 2.89 0.63
C ARG A 222 -2.46 3.28 -0.61
N ARG A 223 -2.21 2.61 -1.74
CA ARG A 223 -3.00 2.85 -2.95
C ARG A 223 -4.46 2.51 -2.66
N LEU A 224 -5.36 3.27 -3.24
CA LEU A 224 -6.80 3.03 -3.16
C LEU A 224 -7.37 3.02 -4.57
N ARG A 225 -8.45 2.26 -4.76
CA ARG A 225 -9.28 2.38 -5.95
C ARG A 225 -10.71 2.68 -5.54
N PHE A 226 -11.24 3.78 -6.06
CA PHE A 226 -12.63 4.15 -5.95
C PHE A 226 -13.38 3.60 -7.15
N VAL A 227 -14.49 2.89 -6.91
CA VAL A 227 -15.31 2.28 -7.95
C VAL A 227 -16.73 2.79 -7.81
N PHE A 228 -17.24 3.40 -8.89
CA PHE A 228 -18.62 3.84 -9.00
C PHE A 228 -19.40 2.79 -9.79
N GLU A 229 -20.46 2.25 -9.19
CA GLU A 229 -21.28 1.22 -9.84
C GLU A 229 -22.72 1.30 -9.35
N ALA A 230 -23.66 1.50 -10.30
CA ALA A 230 -25.10 1.57 -10.04
C ALA A 230 -25.50 2.58 -8.93
N GLY A 231 -24.76 3.68 -8.81
CA GLY A 231 -24.96 4.70 -7.79
C GLY A 231 -24.35 4.41 -6.43
N ASN A 232 -23.66 3.28 -6.28
CA ASN A 232 -22.84 2.99 -5.11
C ASN A 232 -21.41 3.44 -5.36
N LEU A 233 -20.75 3.85 -4.29
CA LEU A 233 -19.32 4.14 -4.28
C LEU A 233 -18.63 3.14 -3.36
N TRP A 234 -17.71 2.39 -3.95
CA TRP A 234 -16.89 1.42 -3.27
C TRP A 234 -15.45 1.90 -3.20
N VAL A 235 -14.76 1.48 -2.16
CA VAL A 235 -13.31 1.62 -2.01
C VAL A 235 -12.68 0.23 -1.96
N GLN A 236 -11.56 0.07 -2.64
CA GLN A 236 -10.72 -1.13 -2.61
C GLN A 236 -9.33 -0.76 -2.12
N HIS A 237 -8.81 -1.58 -1.21
CA HIS A 237 -7.37 -1.64 -0.91
C HIS A 237 -6.76 -2.77 -1.75
N PRO A 238 -5.57 -2.59 -2.32
CA PRO A 238 -4.98 -3.59 -3.18
C PRO A 238 -4.66 -4.85 -2.38
N LEU A 239 -4.82 -6.01 -3.02
CA LEU A 239 -4.16 -7.21 -2.57
C LEU A 239 -2.69 -7.10 -2.96
N LEU A 240 -1.77 -7.17 -2.00
CA LEU A 240 -0.33 -7.00 -2.25
C LEU A 240 0.37 -8.31 -2.60
N TRP A 241 -0.17 -9.41 -2.08
CA TRP A 241 0.41 -10.74 -2.20
C TRP A 241 -0.60 -11.64 -2.90
N GLY A 242 -0.33 -11.98 -4.15
CA GLY A 242 -1.18 -12.93 -4.89
C GLY A 242 -1.09 -14.34 -4.30
N ASN A 243 -2.12 -15.15 -4.50
CA ASN A 243 -2.13 -16.58 -4.14
C ASN A 243 -1.28 -17.43 -5.10
N ASN A 244 -0.12 -16.95 -5.54
CA ASN A 244 0.81 -17.69 -6.40
C ASN A 244 1.70 -18.63 -5.56
N GLN A 245 1.10 -19.34 -4.61
CA GLN A 245 1.69 -20.56 -4.05
C GLN A 245 0.91 -21.74 -4.65
N LYS A 246 1.40 -22.22 -5.79
CA LYS A 246 1.14 -23.57 -6.29
C LYS A 246 2.40 -24.40 -6.07
#